data_AF-A0A952EKY2-F1
#
_entry.id   AF-A0A952EKY2-F1
#
_cell.length_a   1.000
_cell.length_b   1.000
_cell.length_c   1.000
_cell.angle_alpha   90.00
_cell.angle_beta   90.00
_cell.angle_gamma   90.00
#
_symmetry.space_group_name_H-M   'P 1'
#
loop_
_entity.id
_entity.type
_entity.pdbx_description
1 polymer ?
#
loop_
_entity_poly.entity_id
_entity_poly.type
_entity_poly.pdbx_seq_one_letter_code
_entity_poly.pdbx_strand_id
1 'polypeptide(L)'
;MKRLLFTLFLTFVMLLNAQTLADYRFLLQKGEDSPVASKTLLESSKRAFDRTGKPIYEAFFAVGNFFMAKHAMNPISKYSYFNKGKRALENAVKSDPHNLEIRFMRYISQEQTPGILNYSQNISSDRKYILAEYKKSKDQDLIKRIKMHLKL
;
A
#
# COMPACT_ATOMS: atom_id res chain seq x y z
N MET A 1 -16.09 9.94 36.14
CA MET A 1 -15.36 8.68 35.85
C MET A 1 -15.75 8.00 34.54
N LYS A 2 -17.02 8.02 34.08
CA LYS A 2 -17.42 7.41 32.78
C LYS A 2 -16.79 8.06 31.53
N ARG A 3 -16.50 9.37 31.54
CA ARG A 3 -15.84 10.09 30.43
C ARG A 3 -14.34 9.76 30.30
N LEU A 4 -13.65 9.45 31.40
CA LEU A 4 -12.23 9.06 31.41
C LEU A 4 -11.99 7.66 30.82
N LEU A 5 -12.91 6.72 31.09
CA LEU A 5 -12.87 5.37 30.51
C LEU A 5 -13.10 5.39 28.98
N PHE A 6 -13.98 6.27 28.49
CA PHE A 6 -14.26 6.39 27.05
C PHE A 6 -13.07 6.99 26.28
N THR A 7 -12.37 7.98 26.85
CA THR A 7 -11.13 8.52 26.28
C THR A 7 -9.98 7.52 26.29
N LEU A 8 -9.88 6.67 27.31
CA LEU A 8 -8.86 5.62 27.38
C LEU A 8 -9.11 4.51 26.34
N PHE A 9 -10.37 4.16 26.10
CA PHE A 9 -10.75 3.20 25.07
C PHE A 9 -10.50 3.74 23.65
N LEU A 10 -10.83 5.01 23.39
CA LEU A 10 -10.64 5.63 22.07
C LEU A 10 -9.15 5.77 21.71
N THR A 11 -8.31 6.11 22.68
CA THR A 11 -6.85 6.17 22.49
C THR A 11 -6.24 4.79 22.23
N PHE A 12 -6.73 3.75 22.92
CA PHE A 12 -6.28 2.38 22.69
C PHE A 12 -6.62 1.87 21.27
N VAL A 13 -7.83 2.14 20.76
CA VAL A 13 -8.23 1.74 19.41
C VAL A 13 -7.38 2.44 18.33
N MET A 14 -7.00 3.71 18.53
CA MET A 14 -6.12 4.42 17.59
C MET A 14 -4.70 3.85 17.58
N LEU A 15 -4.16 3.45 18.75
CA LEU A 15 -2.83 2.83 18.85
C LEU A 15 -2.77 1.48 18.13
N LEU A 16 -3.82 0.66 18.24
CA LEU A 16 -3.90 -0.64 17.55
C LEU A 16 -3.93 -0.50 16.02
N ASN A 17 -4.61 0.52 15.49
CA ASN A 17 -4.65 0.79 14.05
C ASN A 17 -3.29 1.31 13.51
N ALA A 18 -2.56 2.09 14.31
CA ALA A 18 -1.23 2.56 13.93
C ALA A 18 -0.20 1.42 13.91
N GLN A 19 -0.24 0.53 14.91
CA GLN A 19 0.65 -0.63 14.98
C GLN A 19 0.45 -1.56 13.77
N THR A 20 -0.81 -1.81 13.38
CA THR A 20 -1.11 -2.67 12.24
C THR A 20 -0.58 -2.10 10.92
N LEU A 21 -0.61 -0.78 10.72
CA LEU A 21 -0.09 -0.15 9.50
C LEU A 21 1.45 -0.23 9.42
N ALA A 22 2.13 -0.06 10.56
CA ALA A 22 3.58 -0.19 10.64
C ALA A 22 4.06 -1.60 10.22
N ASP A 23 3.33 -2.64 10.62
CA ASP A 23 3.64 -4.03 10.24
C ASP A 23 3.54 -4.24 8.72
N TYR A 24 2.51 -3.68 8.07
CA TYR A 24 2.38 -3.74 6.61
C TYR A 24 3.49 -2.99 5.88
N ARG A 25 3.92 -1.83 6.39
CA ARG A 25 5.04 -1.06 5.82
C ARG A 25 6.38 -1.76 5.99
N PHE A 26 6.57 -2.47 7.10
CA PHE A 26 7.72 -3.34 7.29
C PHE A 26 7.72 -4.48 6.26
N LEU A 27 6.57 -5.13 6.07
CA LEU A 27 6.40 -6.16 5.04
C LEU A 27 6.59 -5.62 3.62
N LEU A 28 6.15 -4.39 3.32
CA LEU A 28 6.45 -3.74 2.03
C LEU A 28 7.95 -3.63 1.77
N GLN A 29 8.71 -3.18 2.77
CA GLN A 29 10.15 -3.01 2.65
C GLN A 29 10.88 -4.35 2.43
N LYS A 30 10.38 -5.44 3.03
CA LYS A 30 10.99 -6.77 2.92
C LYS A 30 10.48 -7.59 1.74
N GLY A 31 9.23 -7.37 1.32
CA GLY A 31 8.56 -8.16 0.30
C GLY A 31 9.29 -8.13 -1.03
N GLU A 32 9.85 -6.98 -1.40
CA GLU A 32 10.53 -6.82 -2.68
C GLU A 32 11.67 -7.84 -2.90
N ASP A 33 12.38 -8.21 -1.84
CA ASP A 33 13.55 -9.11 -1.90
C ASP A 33 13.30 -10.48 -1.26
N SER A 34 12.14 -10.69 -0.62
CA SER A 34 11.81 -11.94 0.08
C SER A 34 10.47 -12.50 -0.41
N PRO A 35 10.46 -13.69 -1.06
CA PRO A 35 9.23 -14.39 -1.42
C PRO A 35 8.35 -14.71 -0.21
N VAL A 36 8.97 -14.99 0.94
CA VAL A 36 8.24 -15.25 2.19
C VAL A 36 7.52 -13.99 2.66
N ALA A 37 8.22 -12.85 2.75
CA ALA A 37 7.60 -11.59 3.14
C ALA A 37 6.54 -11.13 2.12
N SER A 38 6.74 -11.39 0.82
CA SER A 38 5.75 -11.13 -0.23
C SER A 38 4.46 -11.90 0.00
N LYS A 39 4.58 -13.20 0.27
CA LYS A 39 3.43 -14.07 0.54
C LYS A 39 2.73 -13.64 1.82
N THR A 40 3.48 -13.34 2.88
CA THR A 40 2.92 -12.82 4.13
C THR A 40 2.17 -11.51 3.92
N LEU A 41 2.75 -10.55 3.19
CA LEU A 41 2.09 -9.29 2.84
C LEU A 41 0.77 -9.54 2.11
N LEU A 42 0.81 -10.34 1.04
CA LEU A 42 -0.36 -10.67 0.23
C LEU A 42 -1.48 -11.30 1.07
N GLU A 43 -1.17 -12.33 1.85
CA GLU A 43 -2.19 -13.08 2.59
C GLU A 43 -2.74 -12.31 3.79
N SER A 44 -1.88 -11.63 4.56
CA SER A 44 -2.32 -10.85 5.73
C SER A 44 -3.17 -9.66 5.34
N SER A 45 -2.76 -8.91 4.30
CA SER A 45 -3.51 -7.76 3.80
C SER A 45 -4.83 -8.18 3.16
N LYS A 46 -4.88 -9.31 2.44
CA LYS A 46 -6.14 -9.87 1.94
C LYS A 46 -7.12 -10.18 3.06
N ARG A 47 -6.67 -10.87 4.12
CA ARG A 47 -7.51 -11.15 5.29
C ARG A 47 -8.00 -9.87 5.98
N ALA A 48 -7.13 -8.87 6.10
CA ALA A 48 -7.50 -7.58 6.69
C ALA A 48 -8.53 -6.83 5.82
N PHE A 49 -8.38 -6.86 4.50
CA PHE A 49 -9.35 -6.30 3.58
C PHE A 49 -10.70 -7.01 3.70
N ASP A 50 -10.72 -8.35 3.66
CA ASP A 50 -11.96 -9.14 3.77
C ASP A 50 -12.73 -8.87 5.06
N ARG A 51 -12.00 -8.64 6.16
CA ARG A 51 -12.60 -8.35 7.47
C ARG A 51 -13.12 -6.92 7.60
N THR A 52 -12.48 -5.95 6.94
CA THR A 52 -12.69 -4.52 7.24
C THR A 52 -13.23 -3.69 6.09
N GLY A 53 -13.12 -4.18 4.85
CA GLY A 53 -13.43 -3.44 3.63
C GLY A 53 -12.59 -2.18 3.39
N LYS A 54 -11.54 -1.92 4.19
CA LYS A 54 -10.76 -0.68 4.09
C LYS A 54 -9.85 -0.72 2.86
N PRO A 55 -9.93 0.25 1.93
CA PRO A 55 -9.17 0.25 0.67
C PRO A 55 -7.64 0.18 0.84
N ILE A 56 -7.11 0.70 1.94
CA ILE A 56 -5.67 0.64 2.23
C ILE A 56 -5.14 -0.81 2.28
N TYR A 57 -5.93 -1.76 2.80
CA TYR A 57 -5.52 -3.16 2.82
C TYR A 57 -5.60 -3.83 1.45
N GLU A 58 -6.55 -3.41 0.59
CA GLU A 58 -6.58 -3.85 -0.81
C GLU A 58 -5.35 -3.36 -1.58
N ALA A 59 -4.87 -2.15 -1.27
CA ALA A 59 -3.64 -1.62 -1.85
C ALA A 59 -2.39 -2.39 -1.38
N PHE A 60 -2.28 -2.75 -0.10
CA PHE A 60 -1.20 -3.63 0.36
C PHE A 60 -1.27 -5.02 -0.29
N PHE A 61 -2.48 -5.56 -0.45
CA PHE A 61 -2.70 -6.82 -1.17
C PHE A 61 -2.22 -6.70 -2.62
N ALA A 62 -2.48 -5.56 -3.26
CA ALA A 62 -2.01 -5.32 -4.61
C ALA A 62 -0.48 -5.34 -4.71
N VAL A 63 0.23 -4.64 -3.82
CA VAL A 63 1.70 -4.63 -3.83
C VAL A 63 2.26 -6.01 -3.51
N GLY A 64 1.64 -6.76 -2.60
CA GLY A 64 1.98 -8.18 -2.37
C GLY A 64 1.89 -9.01 -3.65
N ASN A 65 0.86 -8.80 -4.48
CA ASN A 65 0.76 -9.47 -5.78
C ASN A 65 1.88 -9.04 -6.76
N PHE A 66 2.26 -7.76 -6.80
CA PHE A 66 3.39 -7.33 -7.65
C PHE A 66 4.70 -7.98 -7.23
N PHE A 67 4.96 -8.10 -5.92
CA PHE A 67 6.15 -8.83 -5.46
C PHE A 67 6.07 -10.33 -5.79
N MET A 68 4.90 -10.96 -5.66
CA MET A 68 4.73 -12.34 -6.14
C MET A 68 4.96 -12.46 -7.66
N ALA A 69 4.61 -11.47 -8.46
CA ALA A 69 4.93 -11.43 -9.89
C ALA A 69 6.46 -11.30 -10.12
N LYS A 70 7.15 -10.48 -9.33
CA LYS A 70 8.62 -10.37 -9.36
C LYS A 70 9.28 -11.72 -9.09
N HIS A 71 8.84 -12.42 -8.04
CA HIS A 71 9.41 -13.70 -7.58
C HIS A 71 8.95 -14.94 -8.37
N ALA A 72 7.86 -14.86 -9.14
CA ALA A 72 7.36 -16.01 -9.90
C ALA A 72 8.35 -16.43 -11.01
N MET A 73 8.49 -17.74 -11.23
CA MET A 73 9.44 -18.28 -12.22
C MET A 73 8.92 -18.24 -13.66
N ASN A 74 7.63 -18.54 -13.86
CA ASN A 74 7.05 -18.69 -15.19
C ASN A 74 6.23 -17.45 -15.62
N PRO A 75 6.22 -17.09 -16.92
CA PRO A 75 5.54 -15.88 -17.41
C PRO A 75 4.03 -15.84 -17.14
N ILE A 76 3.35 -16.99 -17.15
CA ILE A 76 1.90 -17.07 -16.93
C ILE A 76 1.56 -16.65 -15.50
N SER A 77 2.27 -17.19 -14.51
CA SER A 77 2.12 -16.80 -13.11
C SER A 77 2.51 -15.35 -12.88
N LYS A 78 3.63 -14.87 -13.49
CA LYS A 78 4.03 -13.46 -13.42
C LYS A 78 2.89 -12.54 -13.87
N TYR A 79 2.32 -12.82 -15.05
CA TYR A 79 1.23 -12.02 -15.61
C TYR A 79 -0.06 -12.11 -14.79
N SER A 80 -0.40 -13.29 -14.29
CA SER A 80 -1.56 -13.50 -13.42
C SER A 80 -1.47 -12.69 -12.12
N TYR A 81 -0.33 -12.76 -11.42
CA TYR A 81 -0.10 -11.96 -10.23
C TYR A 81 -0.11 -10.46 -10.53
N PHE A 82 0.58 -10.03 -11.60
CA PHE A 82 0.58 -8.64 -12.01
C PHE A 82 -0.82 -8.09 -12.23
N ASN A 83 -1.67 -8.81 -12.99
CA ASN A 83 -3.04 -8.36 -13.26
C ASN A 83 -3.93 -8.33 -12.02
N LYS A 84 -3.74 -9.26 -11.07
CA LYS A 84 -4.43 -9.22 -9.77
C LYS A 84 -4.02 -7.98 -8.99
N GLY A 85 -2.71 -7.70 -8.93
CA GLY A 85 -2.19 -6.50 -8.29
C GLY A 85 -2.73 -5.22 -8.92
N LYS A 86 -2.63 -5.10 -10.25
CA LYS A 86 -3.14 -3.96 -11.01
C LYS A 86 -4.61 -3.70 -10.71
N ARG A 87 -5.47 -4.71 -10.80
CA ARG A 87 -6.91 -4.57 -10.53
C ARG A 87 -7.17 -4.12 -9.09
N ALA A 88 -6.54 -4.76 -8.11
CA ALA A 88 -6.72 -4.42 -6.70
C ALA A 88 -6.26 -2.99 -6.38
N LEU A 89 -5.13 -2.55 -6.95
CA LEU A 89 -4.62 -1.21 -6.71
C LEU A 89 -5.51 -0.13 -7.34
N GLU A 90 -5.99 -0.34 -8.56
CA GLU A 90 -6.94 0.59 -9.19
C GLU A 90 -8.28 0.64 -8.43
N ASN A 91 -8.76 -0.50 -7.92
CA ASN A 91 -9.95 -0.54 -7.06
C ASN A 91 -9.74 0.24 -5.76
N ALA A 92 -8.58 0.06 -5.12
CA ALA A 92 -8.24 0.75 -3.88
C ALA A 92 -8.20 2.27 -4.09
N VAL A 93 -7.57 2.74 -5.17
CA VAL A 93 -7.55 4.17 -5.54
C VAL A 93 -8.96 4.67 -5.86
N LYS A 94 -9.77 3.91 -6.60
CA LYS A 94 -11.15 4.31 -6.90
C LYS A 94 -11.99 4.45 -5.63
N SER A 95 -11.75 3.59 -4.64
CA SER A 95 -12.53 3.55 -3.41
C SER A 95 -12.12 4.62 -2.39
N ASP A 96 -10.83 4.99 -2.36
CA ASP A 96 -10.32 6.07 -1.51
C ASP A 96 -9.31 6.93 -2.29
N PRO A 97 -9.79 7.80 -3.21
CA PRO A 97 -8.94 8.51 -4.17
C PRO A 97 -8.05 9.57 -3.54
N HIS A 98 -8.38 10.02 -2.33
CA HIS A 98 -7.62 11.01 -1.57
C HIS A 98 -6.70 10.39 -0.52
N ASN A 99 -6.57 9.07 -0.51
CA ASN A 99 -5.62 8.41 0.36
C ASN A 99 -4.19 8.59 -0.17
N LEU A 100 -3.39 9.38 0.54
CA LEU A 100 -2.01 9.66 0.17
C LEU A 100 -1.17 8.38 0.03
N GLU A 101 -1.33 7.41 0.92
CA GLU A 101 -0.52 6.18 0.91
C GLU A 101 -0.90 5.25 -0.25
N ILE A 102 -2.20 5.13 -0.56
CA ILE A 102 -2.66 4.34 -1.73
C ILE A 102 -2.12 4.96 -3.03
N ARG A 103 -2.24 6.28 -3.18
CA ARG A 103 -1.71 7.01 -4.35
C ARG A 103 -0.20 6.85 -4.45
N PHE A 104 0.52 6.88 -3.33
CA PHE A 104 1.96 6.64 -3.29
C PHE A 104 2.33 5.21 -3.67
N MET A 105 1.59 4.20 -3.21
CA MET A 105 1.78 2.81 -3.63
C MET A 105 1.56 2.64 -5.13
N ARG A 106 0.54 3.27 -5.72
CA ARG A 106 0.33 3.24 -7.18
C ARG A 106 1.44 3.92 -7.95
N TYR A 107 1.89 5.08 -7.49
CA TYR A 107 3.01 5.80 -8.10
C TYR A 107 4.26 4.92 -8.19
N ILE A 108 4.71 4.34 -7.08
CA ILE A 108 5.90 3.48 -7.04
C ILE A 108 5.70 2.24 -7.92
N SER A 109 4.54 1.57 -7.81
CA SER A 109 4.27 0.35 -8.56
C SER A 109 4.30 0.59 -10.08
N GLN A 110 3.75 1.71 -10.53
CA GLN A 110 3.76 2.09 -11.95
C GLN A 110 5.17 2.47 -12.42
N GLU A 111 5.98 3.17 -11.61
CA GLU A 111 7.38 3.47 -11.95
C GLU A 111 8.24 2.20 -12.09
N GLN A 112 7.98 1.18 -11.27
CA GLN A 112 8.71 -0.08 -11.30
C GLN A 112 8.21 -1.07 -12.37
N THR A 113 7.06 -0.79 -13.00
CA THR A 113 6.46 -1.72 -13.96
C THR A 113 7.12 -1.61 -15.34
N PRO A 114 7.55 -2.73 -15.96
CA PRO A 114 8.08 -2.73 -17.33
C PRO A 114 7.09 -2.14 -18.35
N GLY A 115 7.59 -1.33 -19.28
CA GLY A 115 6.77 -0.61 -20.27
C GLY A 115 5.87 -1.51 -21.14
N ILE A 116 6.29 -2.74 -21.41
CA ILE A 116 5.48 -3.73 -22.16
C ILE A 116 4.15 -4.07 -21.49
N LEU A 117 4.03 -3.88 -20.18
CA LEU A 117 2.79 -4.13 -19.42
C LEU A 117 1.83 -2.93 -19.43
N ASN A 118 2.24 -1.80 -20.04
CA ASN A 118 1.43 -0.60 -20.23
C ASN A 118 0.64 -0.20 -18.96
N TYR A 119 1.36 0.02 -17.86
CA TYR A 119 0.79 0.41 -16.58
C TYR A 119 1.57 1.59 -15.97
N SER A 120 1.45 2.74 -16.63
CA SER A 120 2.18 3.97 -16.28
C SER A 120 1.32 5.24 -16.44
N GLN A 121 0.01 5.09 -16.68
CA GLN A 121 -0.89 6.17 -17.07
C GLN A 121 -1.11 7.21 -15.97
N ASN A 122 -0.86 6.87 -14.70
CA ASN A 122 -1.17 7.72 -13.56
C ASN A 122 0.06 8.29 -12.84
N ILE A 123 1.28 7.94 -13.28
CA ILE A 123 2.54 8.41 -12.67
C ILE A 123 2.53 9.93 -12.48
N SER A 124 2.21 10.70 -13.54
CA SER A 124 2.18 12.16 -13.49
C SER A 124 1.11 12.69 -12.52
N SER A 125 -0.11 12.13 -12.58
CA SER A 125 -1.23 12.54 -11.72
C SER A 125 -0.99 12.24 -10.24
N ASP A 126 -0.37 11.10 -9.94
CA ASP A 126 -0.09 10.70 -8.56
C ASP A 126 1.07 11.50 -7.99
N ARG A 127 2.15 11.70 -8.77
CA ARG A 127 3.28 12.55 -8.35
C ARG A 127 2.82 13.96 -7.97
N LYS A 128 1.98 14.57 -8.81
CA LYS A 128 1.44 15.92 -8.55
C LYS A 128 0.64 15.96 -7.24
N TYR A 129 -0.21 14.96 -7.01
CA TYR A 129 -1.01 14.88 -5.79
C TYR A 129 -0.16 14.65 -4.55
N ILE A 130 0.79 13.71 -4.62
CA ILE A 130 1.70 13.40 -3.51
C ILE A 130 2.49 14.65 -3.10
N LEU A 131 3.06 15.39 -4.06
CA LEU A 131 3.81 16.62 -3.78
C LEU A 131 2.94 17.73 -3.15
N ALA A 132 1.66 17.81 -3.51
CA ALA A 132 0.73 18.78 -2.96
C ALA A 132 0.28 18.44 -1.52
N GLU A 133 0.15 17.15 -1.21
CA GLU A 133 -0.52 16.70 0.01
C GLU A 133 0.42 16.15 1.10
N TYR A 134 1.62 15.66 0.75
CA TYR A 134 2.44 14.92 1.72
C TYR A 134 2.80 15.73 2.98
N LYS A 135 3.06 17.03 2.86
CA LYS A 135 3.37 17.92 4.01
C LYS A 135 2.18 18.10 4.96
N LYS A 136 0.96 17.82 4.52
CA LYS A 136 -0.27 17.93 5.32
C LYS A 136 -0.58 16.65 6.09
N SER A 137 0.09 15.54 5.75
CA SER A 137 -0.08 14.28 6.47
C SER A 137 0.37 14.41 7.92
N LYS A 138 -0.32 13.74 8.84
CA LYS A 138 0.12 13.59 10.23
C LYS A 138 1.07 12.40 10.43
N ASP A 139 1.15 11.52 9.43
CA ASP A 139 1.96 10.32 9.46
C ASP A 139 3.42 10.62 9.07
N GLN A 140 4.28 10.72 10.08
CA GLN A 140 5.69 11.08 9.89
C GLN A 140 6.50 9.98 9.18
N ASP A 141 6.15 8.70 9.39
CA ASP A 141 6.80 7.58 8.72
C ASP A 141 6.49 7.61 7.21
N LEU A 142 5.23 7.85 6.84
CA LEU A 142 4.84 8.02 5.44
C LEU A 142 5.53 9.21 4.79
N ILE A 143 5.57 10.36 5.47
CA ILE A 143 6.29 11.56 4.98
C ILE A 143 7.76 11.23 4.71
N LYS A 144 8.43 10.53 5.64
CA LYS A 144 9.83 10.13 5.50
C LYS A 144 10.03 9.25 4.27
N ARG A 145 9.17 8.26 4.07
CA ARG A 145 9.20 7.35 2.90
C ARG A 145 9.01 8.11 1.58
N ILE A 146 8.05 9.03 1.53
CA ILE A 146 7.79 9.87 0.37
C ILE A 146 9.02 10.74 0.05
N LYS A 147 9.59 11.43 1.04
CA LYS A 147 10.78 12.26 0.85
C LYS A 147 11.97 11.44 0.34
N MET A 148 12.19 10.26 0.92
CA MET A 148 13.27 9.36 0.52
C MET A 148 13.12 8.92 -0.94
N HIS A 149 11.93 8.49 -1.34
CA HIS A 149 11.66 8.03 -2.72
C HIS A 149 11.74 9.17 -3.74
N LEU A 150 11.16 10.33 -3.42
CA LEU A 150 11.12 11.49 -4.31
C LEU A 150 12.37 12.38 -4.26
N LYS A 151 13.35 12.06 -3.40
CA LYS A 151 14.59 12.82 -3.18
C LYS A 151 14.35 14.30 -2.81
N LEU A 152 13.45 14.52 -1.84
CA LEU A 152 13.05 15.83 -1.31
C LEU A 152 13.70 16.18 0.04
#